data_AF-A0A6H1LCK7-F1
#
_entry.id   AF-A0A6H1LCK7-F1
#
_cell.length_a   1.000
_cell.length_b   1.000
_cell.length_c   1.000
_cell.angle_alpha   90.00
_cell.angle_beta   90.00
_cell.angle_gamma   90.00
#
_symmetry.space_group_name_H-M   'P 1'
#
loop_
_entity.id
_entity.type
_entity.pdbx_description
1 polymer ?
#
loop_
_entity_poly.entity_id
_entity_poly.type
_entity_poly.pdbx_seq_one_letter_code
_entity_poly.pdbx_strand_id
1 'polypeptide(L)'
;MSDEAAGPAARLKAYEGRAAAVEGVGKDPVNEPMIRHWCEAMGDTNAAYTGPDAVAPPTMLQAWTMGGLSGHEGRSDAYDELLGLLDEAGCTSVVATDCEQEYLRPLRPGDEITFDAVIESVSERKTTKLGTGHFVTTRMDVRANGEPAGTHRFRILKYAPARTKSKAARPRPVVNRDNAGFWEGVGRHQLLIQRCGGCGTLRFPWLPGCGACGSPEWGTVEASGEGTVYSYVVMHHPPFPAFDPPYAVGLIELAEGVRIVSNVIGVPYDKVRIGMPVRLRFERYDEELVLPVFRAGAEGGG
;
A
#
# COMPACT_ATOMS: atom_id res chain seq x y z
N MET A 1 16.71 51.16 -4.15
CA MET A 1 17.66 50.07 -4.45
C MET A 1 16.92 48.78 -4.24
N SER A 2 16.82 48.02 -5.33
CA SER A 2 15.91 46.93 -5.64
C SER A 2 16.05 45.72 -4.69
N ASP A 3 14.94 45.36 -4.06
CA ASP A 3 14.77 44.13 -3.27
C ASP A 3 14.38 43.01 -4.24
N GLU A 4 15.40 42.33 -4.77
CA GLU A 4 15.27 41.26 -5.75
C GLU A 4 14.91 39.96 -5.00
N ALA A 5 13.59 39.71 -4.90
CA ALA A 5 12.90 38.45 -4.64
C ALA A 5 13.74 37.34 -3.97
N ALA A 6 13.72 37.29 -2.64
CA ALA A 6 14.20 36.13 -1.88
C ALA A 6 13.54 34.84 -2.42
N GLY A 7 14.36 33.88 -2.87
CA GLY A 7 13.88 32.65 -3.48
C GLY A 7 12.96 31.82 -2.57
N PRO A 8 12.22 30.84 -3.11
CA PRO A 8 11.20 30.07 -2.36
C PRO A 8 11.71 29.48 -1.03
N ALA A 9 12.97 29.03 -0.99
CA ALA A 9 13.59 28.48 0.21
C ALA A 9 13.81 29.53 1.33
N ALA A 10 14.19 30.76 0.98
CA ALA A 10 14.37 31.85 1.94
C ALA A 10 13.04 32.30 2.55
N ARG A 11 11.95 32.25 1.76
CA ARG A 11 10.58 32.53 2.24
C ARG A 11 10.10 31.50 3.26
N LEU A 12 10.39 30.21 3.06
CA LEU A 12 10.01 29.16 4.00
C LEU A 12 10.81 29.25 5.33
N LYS A 13 12.10 29.56 5.25
CA LYS A 13 12.98 29.78 6.41
C LYS A 13 12.50 30.92 7.32
N ALA A 14 11.85 31.94 6.78
CA ALA A 14 11.31 33.06 7.56
C ALA A 14 10.19 32.65 8.55
N TYR A 15 9.65 31.43 8.42
CA TYR A 15 8.67 30.90 9.37
C TYR A 15 9.29 30.24 10.60
N GLU A 16 10.59 29.93 10.58
CA GLU A 16 11.29 29.38 11.75
C GLU A 16 11.18 30.36 12.94
N GLY A 17 10.79 29.84 14.10
CA GLY A 17 10.55 30.63 15.30
C GLY A 17 9.19 31.32 15.39
N ARG A 18 8.37 31.32 14.33
CA ARG A 18 6.98 31.83 14.41
C ARG A 18 6.11 30.84 15.20
N ALA A 19 5.15 31.37 15.95
CA ALA A 19 4.18 30.55 16.66
C ALA A 19 3.32 29.76 15.67
N ALA A 20 3.12 28.47 15.92
CA ALA A 20 2.19 27.57 15.23
C ALA A 20 0.83 27.46 15.95
N ALA A 21 0.81 27.70 17.26
CA ALA A 21 -0.38 27.87 18.09
C ALA A 21 0.00 28.75 19.28
N VAL A 22 -0.90 29.64 19.69
CA VAL A 22 -0.72 30.53 20.85
C VAL A 22 -1.91 30.34 21.77
N GLU A 23 -1.65 30.09 23.05
CA GLU A 23 -2.67 29.89 24.09
C GLU A 23 -3.75 28.88 23.68
N GLY A 24 -3.35 27.81 22.98
CA GLY A 24 -4.24 26.73 22.58
C GLY A 24 -4.84 26.05 23.82
N VAL A 25 -6.14 25.77 23.79
CA VAL A 25 -6.85 25.08 24.86
C VAL A 25 -7.34 23.73 24.33
N GLY A 26 -7.12 22.67 25.12
CA GLY A 26 -7.70 21.35 24.85
C GLY A 26 -9.22 21.42 24.86
N LYS A 27 -9.88 20.66 23.97
CA LYS A 27 -11.35 20.73 23.83
C LYS A 27 -12.09 20.24 25.07
N ASP A 28 -11.51 19.25 25.72
CA ASP A 28 -12.02 18.66 26.94
C ASP A 28 -10.89 18.64 27.96
N PRO A 29 -11.20 18.80 29.26
CA PRO A 29 -10.25 18.42 30.29
C PRO A 29 -9.92 16.93 30.14
N VAL A 30 -8.77 16.53 30.68
CA VAL A 30 -8.41 15.12 30.77
C VAL A 30 -9.59 14.38 31.42
N ASN A 31 -10.07 13.31 30.80
CA ASN A 31 -11.29 12.65 31.24
C ASN A 31 -11.23 11.13 31.10
N GLU A 32 -11.88 10.43 32.03
CA GLU A 32 -11.91 8.97 32.10
C GLU A 32 -12.51 8.31 30.84
N PRO A 33 -13.59 8.83 30.22
CA PRO A 33 -14.14 8.23 29.01
C PRO A 33 -13.12 8.12 27.87
N MET A 34 -12.36 9.19 27.59
CA MET A 34 -11.32 9.18 26.56
C MET A 34 -10.14 8.29 26.93
N ILE A 35 -9.72 8.27 28.20
CA ILE A 35 -8.66 7.36 28.68
C ILE A 35 -9.07 5.90 28.45
N ARG A 36 -10.28 5.53 28.90
CA ARG A 36 -10.82 4.17 28.72
C ARG A 36 -10.87 3.77 27.24
N HIS A 37 -11.41 4.64 26.37
CA HIS A 37 -11.49 4.37 24.94
C HIS A 37 -10.11 4.19 24.29
N TRP A 38 -9.14 5.01 24.68
CA TRP A 38 -7.76 4.89 24.19
C TRP A 38 -7.14 3.56 24.63
N CYS A 39 -7.28 3.19 25.91
CA CYS A 39 -6.76 1.94 26.45
C CYS A 39 -7.35 0.71 25.76
N GLU A 40 -8.66 0.70 25.51
CA GLU A 40 -9.33 -0.39 24.78
C GLU A 40 -8.83 -0.51 23.34
N ALA A 41 -8.67 0.61 22.63
CA ALA A 41 -8.20 0.61 21.26
C ALA A 41 -6.73 0.16 21.15
N MET A 42 -5.91 0.53 22.13
CA MET A 42 -4.49 0.17 22.19
C MET A 42 -4.23 -1.21 22.81
N GLY A 43 -5.23 -1.80 23.45
CA GLY A 43 -5.08 -3.05 24.22
C GLY A 43 -4.23 -2.88 25.48
N ASP A 44 -4.13 -1.67 26.02
CA ASP A 44 -3.35 -1.37 27.23
C ASP A 44 -4.22 -1.56 28.48
N THR A 45 -3.81 -2.47 29.35
CA THR A 45 -4.57 -2.90 30.54
C THR A 45 -3.91 -2.47 31.84
N ASN A 46 -2.98 -1.51 31.80
CA ASN A 46 -2.29 -1.04 32.99
C ASN A 46 -3.28 -0.47 34.02
N ALA A 47 -3.24 -0.99 35.25
CA ALA A 47 -4.14 -0.62 36.34
C ALA A 47 -4.06 0.87 36.70
N ALA A 48 -2.94 1.55 36.44
CA ALA A 48 -2.76 2.98 36.70
C ALA A 48 -3.73 3.88 35.93
N TYR A 49 -4.36 3.38 34.87
CA TYR A 49 -5.28 4.15 34.00
C TYR A 49 -6.75 4.02 34.40
N THR A 50 -7.03 3.34 35.52
CA THR A 50 -8.40 3.04 35.98
C THR A 50 -8.56 3.33 37.47
N GLY A 51 -9.80 3.65 37.89
CA GLY A 51 -10.12 3.90 39.29
C GLY A 51 -9.95 5.36 39.73
N PRO A 52 -10.14 5.65 41.03
CA PRO A 52 -10.24 7.02 41.54
C PRO A 52 -8.93 7.84 41.43
N ASP A 53 -7.77 7.17 41.38
CA ASP A 53 -6.45 7.80 41.24
C ASP A 53 -5.88 7.68 39.82
N ALA A 54 -6.74 7.41 38.83
CA ALA A 54 -6.33 7.18 37.46
C ALA A 54 -5.47 8.34 36.93
N VAL A 55 -4.45 7.96 36.16
CA VAL A 55 -3.67 8.88 35.33
C VAL A 55 -3.96 8.60 33.87
N ALA A 56 -3.85 9.61 33.01
CA ALA A 56 -3.88 9.35 31.58
C ALA A 56 -2.59 8.63 31.17
N PRO A 57 -2.66 7.64 30.25
CA PRO A 57 -1.47 7.11 29.59
C PRO A 57 -0.61 8.25 29.05
N PRO A 58 0.71 8.30 29.34
CA PRO A 58 1.57 9.40 28.91
C PRO A 58 1.52 9.64 27.39
N THR A 59 1.38 8.57 26.61
CA THR A 59 1.20 8.58 25.15
C THR A 59 -0.06 9.27 24.65
N MET A 60 -1.00 9.64 25.55
CA MET A 60 -2.15 10.47 25.23
C MET A 60 -1.84 11.97 25.25
N LEU A 61 -0.61 12.41 25.55
CA LEU A 61 -0.25 13.84 25.64
C LEU A 61 -0.77 14.66 24.46
N GLN A 62 -0.58 14.16 23.22
CA GLN A 62 -1.08 14.82 22.01
C GLN A 62 -2.61 14.69 21.85
N ALA A 63 -3.23 13.62 22.33
CA ALA A 63 -4.67 13.40 22.15
C ALA A 63 -5.51 14.54 22.74
N TRP A 64 -5.03 15.15 23.84
CA TRP A 64 -5.69 16.27 24.50
C TRP A 64 -5.53 17.61 23.77
N THR A 65 -4.60 17.72 22.83
CA THR A 65 -4.36 18.95 22.04
C THR A 65 -4.84 18.84 20.59
N MET A 66 -5.40 17.69 20.20
CA MET A 66 -5.88 17.46 18.84
C MET A 66 -7.13 18.27 18.52
N GLY A 67 -7.13 18.92 17.35
CA GLY A 67 -8.33 19.58 16.79
C GLY A 67 -9.49 18.64 16.42
N GLY A 68 -9.34 17.32 16.44
CA GLY A 68 -10.42 16.38 16.09
C GLY A 68 -11.07 16.66 14.72
N LEU A 69 -12.34 16.31 14.56
CA LEU A 69 -13.07 16.47 13.30
C LEU A 69 -13.48 17.92 12.99
N SER A 70 -13.67 18.76 14.02
CA SER A 70 -14.01 20.17 13.82
C SER A 70 -12.80 21.08 13.58
N GLY A 71 -11.58 20.52 13.57
CA GLY A 71 -10.35 21.27 13.34
C GLY A 71 -9.80 21.97 14.58
N HIS A 72 -8.64 22.63 14.41
CA HIS A 72 -8.01 23.40 15.48
C HIS A 72 -8.56 24.82 15.47
N GLU A 73 -9.13 25.27 16.59
CA GLU A 73 -9.59 26.66 16.75
C GLU A 73 -8.44 27.60 17.16
N GLY A 74 -7.33 27.07 17.69
CA GLY A 74 -6.16 27.83 18.18
C GLY A 74 -4.90 27.73 17.31
N ARG A 75 -5.02 27.29 16.05
CA ARG A 75 -3.87 27.25 15.12
C ARG A 75 -3.58 28.67 14.62
N SER A 76 -2.30 29.03 14.54
CA SER A 76 -1.91 30.35 14.05
C SER A 76 -1.95 30.46 12.52
N ASP A 77 -2.20 31.67 12.03
CA ASP A 77 -2.12 32.01 10.60
C ASP A 77 -0.76 31.64 9.99
N ALA A 78 0.32 31.78 10.76
CA ALA A 78 1.68 31.49 10.30
C ALA A 78 1.88 30.03 9.88
N TYR A 79 1.25 29.08 10.58
CA TYR A 79 1.39 27.67 10.24
C TYR A 79 0.58 27.31 9.00
N ASP A 80 -0.66 27.82 8.89
CA ASP A 80 -1.48 27.58 7.71
C ASP A 80 -0.93 28.29 6.46
N GLU A 81 -0.37 29.49 6.59
CA GLU A 81 0.40 30.18 5.55
C GLU A 81 1.58 29.33 5.07
N LEU A 82 2.37 28.76 5.99
CA LEU A 82 3.50 27.90 5.64
C LEU A 82 3.04 26.66 4.86
N LEU A 83 1.98 26.00 5.32
CA LEU A 83 1.44 24.83 4.63
C LEU A 83 0.87 25.19 3.25
N GLY A 84 0.19 26.33 3.13
CA GLY A 84 -0.31 26.85 1.87
C GLY A 84 0.80 27.15 0.86
N LEU A 85 1.89 27.78 1.29
CA LEU A 85 3.07 28.01 0.44
C LEU A 85 3.70 26.70 -0.04
N LEU A 86 3.72 25.67 0.81
CA LEU A 86 4.22 24.35 0.41
C LEU A 86 3.27 23.67 -0.60
N ASP A 87 1.96 23.82 -0.45
CA ASP A 87 0.98 23.32 -1.42
C ASP A 87 1.08 24.02 -2.77
N GLU A 88 1.21 25.35 -2.79
CA GLU A 88 1.46 26.14 -4.01
C GLU A 88 2.77 25.73 -4.70
N ALA A 89 3.78 25.32 -3.94
CA ALA A 89 5.04 24.78 -4.45
C ALA A 89 4.94 23.31 -4.94
N GLY A 90 3.74 22.73 -4.97
CA GLY A 90 3.43 21.38 -5.43
C GLY A 90 3.62 20.29 -4.38
N CYS A 91 3.90 20.64 -3.12
CA CYS A 91 4.07 19.69 -2.02
C CYS A 91 2.74 19.35 -1.35
N THR A 92 1.84 18.75 -2.12
CA THR A 92 0.43 18.51 -1.76
C THR A 92 0.19 17.33 -0.83
N SER A 93 1.18 16.45 -0.67
CA SER A 93 1.09 15.29 0.23
C SER A 93 1.82 15.55 1.54
N VAL A 94 1.35 14.95 2.63
CA VAL A 94 1.96 15.05 3.96
C VAL A 94 2.09 13.68 4.60
N VAL A 95 3.19 13.46 5.31
CA VAL A 95 3.38 12.27 6.15
C VAL A 95 4.13 12.67 7.41
N ALA A 96 3.76 12.08 8.55
CA ALA A 96 4.54 12.21 9.78
C ALA A 96 5.79 11.33 9.70
N THR A 97 6.95 11.87 10.03
CA THR A 97 8.22 11.15 9.94
C THR A 97 8.84 10.88 11.30
N ASP A 98 8.68 11.81 12.25
CA ASP A 98 9.27 11.70 13.59
C ASP A 98 8.32 12.29 14.63
N CYS A 99 8.29 11.67 15.82
CA CYS A 99 7.54 12.12 16.98
C CYS A 99 8.39 11.86 18.23
N GLU A 100 8.77 12.92 18.93
CA GLU A 100 9.47 12.88 20.21
C GLU A 100 8.57 13.51 21.27
N GLN A 101 8.37 12.81 22.39
CA GLN A 101 7.58 13.31 23.52
C GLN A 101 8.39 13.20 24.81
N GLU A 102 8.34 14.25 25.62
CA GLU A 102 8.88 14.29 26.97
C GLU A 102 7.73 14.48 27.95
N TYR A 103 7.67 13.65 28.99
CA TYR A 103 6.59 13.67 29.99
C TYR A 103 7.17 14.12 31.32
N LEU A 104 6.77 15.31 31.78
CA LEU A 104 7.29 15.89 33.02
C LEU A 104 6.47 15.47 34.23
N ARG A 105 5.17 15.23 34.05
CA ARG A 105 4.25 14.73 35.08
C ARG A 105 3.13 13.90 34.45
N PRO A 106 2.51 12.99 35.22
CA PRO A 106 1.27 12.34 34.80
C PRO A 106 0.13 13.37 34.73
N LEU A 107 -0.71 13.21 33.72
CA LEU A 107 -1.98 13.94 33.60
C LEU A 107 -3.08 13.19 34.35
N ARG A 108 -4.02 13.90 34.95
CA ARG A 108 -5.10 13.33 35.75
C ARG A 108 -6.47 13.79 35.26
N PRO A 109 -7.53 12.97 35.38
CA PRO A 109 -8.89 13.41 35.11
C PRO A 109 -9.20 14.74 35.81
N GLY A 110 -9.73 15.71 35.07
CA GLY A 110 -10.00 17.07 35.51
C GLY A 110 -8.91 18.08 35.15
N ASP A 111 -7.71 17.66 34.75
CA ASP A 111 -6.66 18.59 34.31
C ASP A 111 -7.10 19.35 33.03
N GLU A 112 -7.07 20.68 33.09
CA GLU A 112 -7.29 21.55 31.94
C GLU A 112 -5.99 21.70 31.15
N ILE A 113 -6.02 21.31 29.87
CA ILE A 113 -4.83 21.31 29.02
C ILE A 113 -4.74 22.62 28.24
N THR A 114 -3.59 23.28 28.32
CA THR A 114 -3.22 24.38 27.43
C THR A 114 -1.89 24.11 26.75
N PHE A 115 -1.64 24.73 25.61
CA PHE A 115 -0.42 24.50 24.85
C PHE A 115 -0.04 25.69 23.98
N ASP A 116 1.26 25.86 23.79
CA ASP A 116 1.81 26.72 22.74
C ASP A 116 2.63 25.87 21.80
N ALA A 117 2.67 26.25 20.53
CA ALA A 117 3.50 25.57 19.55
C ALA A 117 4.31 26.58 18.74
N VAL A 118 5.51 26.18 18.34
CA VAL A 118 6.42 26.96 17.50
C VAL A 118 6.85 26.13 16.30
N ILE A 119 7.01 26.79 15.15
CA ILE A 119 7.67 26.22 13.97
C ILE A 119 9.17 26.19 14.29
N GLU A 120 9.68 25.06 14.77
CA GLU A 120 11.06 24.92 15.24
C GLU A 120 12.06 24.93 14.07
N SER A 121 11.73 24.27 12.96
CA SER A 121 12.58 24.28 11.76
C SER A 121 11.82 23.95 10.48
N VAL A 122 12.30 24.47 9.36
CA VAL A 122 11.89 24.10 8.00
C VAL A 122 13.14 23.73 7.20
N SER A 123 13.24 22.47 6.79
CA SER A 123 14.43 22.00 6.08
C SER A 123 14.53 22.60 4.68
N GLU A 124 15.74 22.54 4.10
CA GLU A 124 15.90 22.64 2.65
C GLU A 124 15.10 21.55 1.93
N ARG A 125 14.95 21.73 0.61
CA ARG A 125 14.23 20.77 -0.25
C ARG A 125 15.00 19.44 -0.30
N LYS A 126 14.36 18.34 0.08
CA LYS A 126 14.95 16.99 0.09
C LYS A 126 14.15 16.03 -0.75
N THR A 127 14.84 15.13 -1.46
CA THR A 127 14.23 14.04 -2.22
C THR A 127 14.26 12.75 -1.41
N THR A 128 13.09 12.15 -1.24
CA THR A 128 12.89 10.87 -0.54
C THR A 128 12.29 9.83 -1.49
N LYS A 129 12.05 8.60 -1.00
CA LYS A 129 11.31 7.57 -1.77
C LYS A 129 9.85 7.96 -2.05
N LEU A 130 9.23 8.74 -1.16
CA LEU A 130 7.83 9.17 -1.30
C LEU A 130 7.70 10.34 -2.27
N GLY A 131 8.76 11.13 -2.43
CA GLY A 131 8.80 12.29 -3.29
C GLY A 131 9.75 13.37 -2.79
N THR A 132 9.72 14.52 -3.45
CA THR A 132 10.58 15.67 -3.13
C THR A 132 9.78 16.72 -2.38
N GLY A 133 10.31 17.19 -1.25
CA GLY A 133 9.58 18.07 -0.35
C GLY A 133 10.43 18.73 0.73
N HIS A 134 9.77 19.26 1.76
CA HIS A 134 10.38 19.92 2.91
C HIS A 134 9.93 19.24 4.20
N PHE A 135 10.86 19.09 5.13
CA PHE A 135 10.53 18.68 6.49
C PHE A 135 10.18 19.91 7.31
N VAL A 136 9.06 19.86 8.02
CA VAL A 136 8.61 20.90 8.95
C VAL A 136 8.58 20.29 10.34
N THR A 137 9.35 20.84 11.26
CA THR A 137 9.37 20.42 12.67
C THR A 137 8.62 21.45 13.51
N THR A 138 7.62 21.02 14.25
CA THR A 138 6.92 21.83 15.24
C THR A 138 7.24 21.32 16.63
N ARG A 139 7.52 22.22 17.57
CA ARG A 139 7.62 21.90 18.99
C ARG A 139 6.41 22.47 19.71
N MET A 140 5.73 21.65 20.50
CA MET A 140 4.60 22.02 21.33
C MET A 140 4.98 21.85 22.80
N ASP A 141 4.73 22.88 23.59
CA ASP A 141 4.92 22.91 25.03
C ASP A 141 3.53 22.82 25.68
N VAL A 142 3.25 21.73 26.39
CA VAL A 142 1.92 21.39 26.94
C VAL A 142 1.91 21.63 28.44
N ARG A 143 0.81 22.20 28.93
CA ARG A 143 0.58 22.51 30.34
C ARG A 143 -0.74 21.90 30.83
N ALA A 144 -0.76 21.52 32.10
CA ALA A 144 -1.95 21.07 32.81
C ALA A 144 -2.21 22.05 33.97
N ASN A 145 -3.38 22.70 33.97
CA ASN A 145 -3.75 23.73 34.94
C ASN A 145 -2.69 24.85 35.06
N GLY A 146 -2.02 25.19 33.95
CA GLY A 146 -0.96 26.21 33.90
C GLY A 146 0.45 25.70 34.25
N GLU A 147 0.61 24.48 34.75
CA GLU A 147 1.93 23.88 35.05
C GLU A 147 2.48 23.08 33.87
N PRO A 148 3.81 23.08 33.61
CA PRO A 148 4.41 22.25 32.57
C PRO A 148 4.08 20.75 32.73
N ALA A 149 3.49 20.15 31.70
CA ALA A 149 3.09 18.74 31.68
C ALA A 149 3.99 17.89 30.78
N GLY A 150 4.41 18.43 29.65
CA GLY A 150 5.27 17.72 28.70
C GLY A 150 5.59 18.55 27.47
N THR A 151 6.47 18.02 26.63
CA THR A 151 6.79 18.58 25.33
C THR A 151 6.55 17.56 24.22
N HIS A 152 6.15 18.04 23.05
CA HIS A 152 5.91 17.21 21.88
C HIS A 152 6.58 17.87 20.66
N ARG A 153 7.64 17.24 20.16
CA ARG A 153 8.29 17.62 18.91
C ARG A 153 7.84 16.68 17.81
N PHE A 154 7.18 17.26 16.81
CA PHE A 154 6.58 16.53 15.71
C PHE A 154 7.19 16.99 14.39
N ARG A 155 7.61 16.03 13.56
CA ARG A 155 8.14 16.31 12.22
C ARG A 155 7.26 15.70 11.16
N ILE A 156 6.88 16.53 10.21
CA ILE A 156 6.20 16.10 8.98
C ILE A 156 7.08 16.33 7.76
N LEU A 157 6.86 15.54 6.72
CA LEU A 157 7.34 15.79 5.37
C LEU A 157 6.14 16.24 4.53
N LYS A 158 6.15 17.48 4.04
CA LYS A 158 5.26 17.95 2.97
C LYS A 158 5.99 17.76 1.65
N TYR A 159 5.44 16.98 0.73
CA TYR A 159 6.13 16.55 -0.48
C TYR A 159 5.24 16.48 -1.71
N ALA A 160 5.86 16.68 -2.88
CA ALA A 160 5.25 16.36 -4.16
C ALA A 160 5.33 14.84 -4.36
N PRO A 161 4.21 14.11 -4.40
CA PRO A 161 4.23 12.66 -4.50
C PRO A 161 4.97 12.23 -5.77
N ALA A 162 5.95 11.34 -5.60
CA ALA A 162 6.60 10.72 -6.74
C ALA A 162 5.53 10.01 -7.57
N ARG A 163 5.55 10.20 -8.90
CA ARG A 163 4.71 9.40 -9.81
C ARG A 163 4.91 7.94 -9.47
N THR A 164 3.86 7.28 -9.00
CA THR A 164 3.84 5.83 -8.87
C THR A 164 4.16 5.29 -10.25
N LYS A 165 5.27 4.55 -10.39
CA LYS A 165 5.51 3.82 -11.64
C LYS A 165 4.26 2.98 -11.88
N SER A 166 3.57 3.18 -13.00
CA SER A 166 2.51 2.26 -13.41
C SER A 166 3.08 0.85 -13.35
N LYS A 167 2.33 -0.12 -12.82
CA LYS A 167 2.74 -1.53 -12.87
C LYS A 167 3.26 -1.82 -14.28
N ALA A 168 4.44 -2.41 -14.39
CA ALA A 168 5.01 -2.65 -15.71
C ALA A 168 4.04 -3.54 -16.49
N ALA A 169 3.85 -3.27 -17.78
CA ALA A 169 2.97 -4.07 -18.62
C ALA A 169 3.40 -5.54 -18.58
N ARG A 170 2.43 -6.45 -18.65
CA ARG A 170 2.71 -7.89 -18.74
C ARG A 170 3.53 -8.17 -20.01
N PRO A 171 4.56 -9.04 -19.93
CA PRO A 171 5.31 -9.42 -21.12
C PRO A 171 4.37 -10.00 -22.18
N ARG A 172 4.52 -9.51 -23.41
CA ARG A 172 3.75 -10.04 -24.55
C ARG A 172 4.31 -11.42 -24.94
N PRO A 173 3.44 -12.39 -25.27
CA PRO A 173 3.90 -13.65 -25.80
C PRO A 173 4.66 -13.48 -27.12
N VAL A 174 5.69 -14.31 -27.32
CA VAL A 174 6.36 -14.41 -28.62
C VAL A 174 5.51 -15.30 -29.52
N VAL A 175 4.81 -14.68 -30.47
CA VAL A 175 3.97 -15.38 -31.45
C VAL A 175 4.79 -15.66 -32.71
N ASN A 176 4.76 -16.90 -33.18
CA ASN A 176 5.37 -17.33 -34.43
C ASN A 176 4.37 -18.19 -35.22
N ARG A 177 4.78 -18.65 -36.41
CA ARG A 177 3.94 -19.46 -37.30
C ARG A 177 3.37 -20.72 -36.62
N ASP A 178 4.13 -21.36 -35.73
CA ASP A 178 3.78 -22.66 -35.17
C ASP A 178 2.84 -22.55 -33.96
N ASN A 179 2.79 -21.40 -33.29
CA ASN A 179 1.93 -21.16 -32.12
C ASN A 179 0.84 -20.10 -32.36
N ALA A 180 0.76 -19.48 -33.53
CA ALA A 180 -0.23 -18.45 -33.85
C ALA A 180 -1.67 -18.92 -33.59
N GLY A 181 -2.02 -20.14 -34.02
CA GLY A 181 -3.35 -20.70 -33.81
C GLY A 181 -3.74 -20.89 -32.34
N PHE A 182 -2.76 -21.15 -31.46
CA PHE A 182 -3.01 -21.16 -30.01
C PHE A 182 -3.40 -19.77 -29.50
N TRP A 183 -2.64 -18.74 -29.87
CA TRP A 183 -2.89 -17.37 -29.42
C TRP A 183 -4.16 -16.77 -30.02
N GLU A 184 -4.50 -17.10 -31.27
CA GLU A 184 -5.80 -16.77 -31.87
C GLU A 184 -6.96 -17.41 -31.11
N GLY A 185 -6.81 -18.67 -30.70
CA GLY A 185 -7.77 -19.35 -29.82
C GLY A 185 -7.93 -18.62 -28.50
N VAL A 186 -6.82 -18.29 -27.83
CA VAL A 186 -6.82 -17.51 -26.57
C VAL A 186 -7.53 -16.16 -26.75
N GLY A 187 -7.31 -15.46 -27.87
CA GLY A 187 -8.00 -14.22 -28.20
C GLY A 187 -9.51 -14.37 -28.37
N ARG A 188 -9.98 -15.56 -28.79
CA ARG A 188 -11.40 -15.94 -28.85
C ARG A 188 -11.91 -16.61 -27.57
N HIS A 189 -11.11 -16.63 -26.50
CA HIS A 189 -11.41 -17.31 -25.24
C HIS A 189 -11.63 -18.83 -25.39
N GLN A 190 -10.86 -19.46 -26.28
CA GLN A 190 -10.85 -20.90 -26.51
C GLN A 190 -9.44 -21.46 -26.30
N LEU A 191 -9.28 -22.43 -25.39
CA LEU A 191 -8.00 -23.09 -25.18
C LEU A 191 -7.87 -24.28 -26.13
N LEU A 192 -7.15 -24.08 -27.24
CA LEU A 192 -7.01 -25.09 -28.29
C LEU A 192 -5.78 -25.98 -28.06
N ILE A 193 -6.00 -27.31 -28.07
CA ILE A 193 -4.97 -28.34 -27.99
C ILE A 193 -4.77 -28.93 -29.39
N GLN A 194 -3.51 -29.10 -29.79
CA GLN A 194 -3.19 -29.63 -31.12
C GLN A 194 -3.43 -31.15 -31.14
N ARG A 195 -4.14 -31.65 -32.17
CA ARG A 195 -4.42 -33.07 -32.39
C ARG A 195 -3.81 -33.54 -33.69
N CYS A 196 -3.02 -34.60 -33.66
CA CYS A 196 -2.43 -35.16 -34.88
C CYS A 196 -3.50 -35.72 -35.85
N GLY A 197 -3.38 -35.40 -37.14
CA GLY A 197 -4.26 -35.94 -38.19
C GLY A 197 -4.03 -37.42 -38.48
N GLY A 198 -2.77 -37.90 -38.35
CA GLY A 198 -2.41 -39.30 -38.61
C GLY A 198 -2.76 -40.26 -37.48
N CYS A 199 -2.30 -39.98 -36.25
CA CYS A 199 -2.47 -40.89 -35.11
C CYS A 199 -3.42 -40.39 -34.01
N GLY A 200 -4.00 -39.21 -34.16
CA GLY A 200 -4.94 -38.65 -33.18
C GLY A 200 -4.33 -38.17 -31.86
N THR A 201 -3.01 -38.30 -31.65
CA THR A 201 -2.32 -37.88 -30.43
C THR A 201 -2.49 -36.38 -30.15
N LEU A 202 -2.89 -36.04 -28.93
CA LEU A 202 -2.95 -34.67 -28.42
C LEU A 202 -1.56 -34.20 -27.97
N ARG A 203 -1.26 -32.92 -28.17
CA ARG A 203 0.02 -32.34 -27.76
C ARG A 203 -0.10 -30.88 -27.34
N PHE A 204 0.70 -30.55 -26.33
CA PHE A 204 0.99 -29.20 -25.89
C PHE A 204 2.42 -29.18 -25.31
N PRO A 205 3.27 -28.18 -25.61
CA PRO A 205 3.05 -27.03 -26.49
C PRO A 205 2.81 -27.40 -27.97
N TRP A 206 2.35 -26.43 -28.76
CA TRP A 206 2.15 -26.61 -30.21
C TRP A 206 3.48 -26.82 -30.91
N LEU A 207 3.52 -27.79 -31.83
CA LEU A 207 4.71 -28.18 -32.60
C LEU A 207 4.33 -28.45 -34.07
N PRO A 208 5.23 -28.20 -35.03
CA PRO A 208 4.94 -28.33 -36.46
C PRO A 208 4.72 -29.77 -36.94
N GLY A 209 5.12 -30.77 -36.15
CA GLY A 209 4.95 -32.19 -36.47
C GLY A 209 4.63 -33.04 -35.25
N CYS A 210 4.12 -34.26 -35.48
CA CYS A 210 3.82 -35.20 -34.43
C CYS A 210 5.07 -35.96 -33.97
N GLY A 211 5.43 -35.86 -32.69
CA GLY A 211 6.54 -36.62 -32.11
C GLY A 211 6.30 -38.13 -31.98
N ALA A 212 5.06 -38.61 -32.17
CA ALA A 212 4.70 -40.02 -32.07
C ALA A 212 4.75 -40.75 -33.42
N CYS A 213 4.22 -40.15 -34.50
CA CYS A 213 4.14 -40.79 -35.82
C CYS A 213 4.81 -40.02 -36.96
N GLY A 214 5.37 -38.83 -36.71
CA GLY A 214 6.03 -37.99 -37.71
C GLY A 214 5.10 -37.21 -38.64
N SER A 215 3.78 -37.41 -38.58
CA SER A 215 2.82 -36.70 -39.43
C SER A 215 2.92 -35.17 -39.26
N PRO A 216 2.98 -34.40 -40.37
CA PRO A 216 2.89 -32.94 -40.34
C PRO A 216 1.44 -32.45 -40.26
N GLU A 217 0.47 -33.33 -40.48
CA GLU A 217 -0.95 -32.97 -40.43
C GLU A 217 -1.47 -32.90 -38.98
N TRP A 218 -2.27 -31.88 -38.71
CA TRP A 218 -2.91 -31.68 -37.42
C TRP A 218 -4.19 -30.86 -37.54
N GLY A 219 -5.11 -31.11 -36.61
CA GLY A 219 -6.24 -30.26 -36.29
C GLY A 219 -6.15 -29.77 -34.85
N THR A 220 -7.26 -29.28 -34.30
CA THR A 220 -7.36 -28.86 -32.91
C THR A 220 -8.58 -29.47 -32.22
N VAL A 221 -8.50 -29.57 -30.90
CA VAL A 221 -9.65 -29.81 -30.03
C VAL A 221 -9.68 -28.72 -28.98
N GLU A 222 -10.87 -28.25 -28.63
CA GLU A 222 -11.02 -27.29 -27.52
C GLU A 222 -10.93 -28.05 -26.19
N ALA A 223 -10.13 -27.54 -25.26
CA ALA A 223 -10.03 -28.10 -23.92
C ALA A 223 -11.31 -27.85 -23.13
N SER A 224 -11.72 -28.82 -22.32
CA SER A 224 -12.82 -28.69 -21.34
C SER A 224 -12.62 -27.54 -20.34
N GLY A 225 -11.36 -27.13 -20.14
CA GLY A 225 -10.96 -26.13 -19.16
C GLY A 225 -10.82 -26.68 -17.74
N GLU A 226 -11.02 -27.98 -17.53
CA GLU A 226 -10.74 -28.64 -16.26
C GLU A 226 -9.27 -29.06 -16.18
N GLY A 227 -8.66 -28.90 -15.01
CA GLY A 227 -7.30 -29.37 -14.78
C GLY A 227 -6.96 -29.52 -13.31
N THR A 228 -5.77 -30.04 -13.05
CA THR A 228 -5.21 -30.21 -11.71
C THR A 228 -3.79 -29.64 -11.65
N VAL A 229 -3.40 -29.08 -10.51
CA VAL A 229 -2.02 -28.62 -10.30
C VAL A 229 -1.11 -29.84 -10.24
N TYR A 230 -0.35 -30.11 -11.30
CA TYR A 230 0.61 -31.21 -11.34
C TYR A 230 1.88 -30.86 -10.56
N SER A 231 2.36 -29.64 -10.71
CA SER A 231 3.48 -29.06 -9.96
C SER A 231 3.36 -27.54 -9.93
N TYR A 232 4.06 -26.86 -9.04
CA TYR A 232 4.07 -25.40 -8.99
C TYR A 232 5.36 -24.84 -8.39
N VAL A 233 5.65 -23.59 -8.70
CA VAL A 233 6.70 -22.78 -8.04
C VAL A 233 6.08 -21.50 -7.51
N VAL A 234 6.61 -20.99 -6.39
CA VAL A 234 6.24 -19.69 -5.84
C VAL A 234 7.41 -18.73 -6.03
N MET A 235 7.17 -17.64 -6.76
CA MET A 235 8.18 -16.63 -7.02
C MET A 235 8.20 -15.59 -5.90
N HIS A 236 9.26 -15.58 -5.09
CA HIS A 236 9.45 -14.62 -4.00
C HIS A 236 10.42 -13.48 -4.37
N HIS A 237 11.57 -13.82 -4.97
CA HIS A 237 12.62 -12.86 -5.30
C HIS A 237 13.50 -13.37 -6.46
N PRO A 238 14.00 -12.49 -7.35
CA PRO A 238 13.73 -11.05 -7.43
C PRO A 238 12.29 -10.74 -7.88
N PRO A 239 11.69 -9.62 -7.44
CA PRO A 239 10.38 -9.21 -7.91
C PRO A 239 10.45 -8.95 -9.42
N PHE A 240 9.48 -9.47 -10.17
CA PHE A 240 9.33 -9.13 -11.57
C PHE A 240 8.34 -7.97 -11.70
N PRO A 241 8.71 -6.82 -12.30
CA PRO A 241 7.90 -5.59 -12.27
C PRO A 241 6.43 -5.70 -12.76
N ALA A 242 6.12 -6.73 -13.54
CA ALA A 242 4.78 -6.96 -14.08
C ALA A 242 3.87 -7.84 -13.18
N PHE A 243 4.39 -8.37 -12.08
CA PHE A 243 3.66 -9.25 -11.16
C PHE A 243 3.80 -8.73 -9.73
N ASP A 244 2.78 -8.98 -8.89
CA ASP A 244 2.84 -8.69 -7.46
C ASP A 244 3.36 -9.94 -6.73
N PRO A 245 4.60 -9.95 -6.21
CA PRO A 245 5.12 -11.10 -5.47
C PRO A 245 4.57 -11.14 -4.03
N PRO A 246 4.42 -12.34 -3.44
CA PRO A 246 4.70 -13.64 -4.03
C PRO A 246 3.52 -14.16 -4.86
N TYR A 247 3.81 -14.85 -5.97
CA TYR A 247 2.78 -15.45 -6.83
C TYR A 247 3.16 -16.89 -7.24
N ALA A 248 2.13 -17.72 -7.45
CA ALA A 248 2.29 -19.10 -7.89
C ALA A 248 2.19 -19.23 -9.42
N VAL A 249 3.12 -20.01 -10.00
CA VAL A 249 3.06 -20.48 -11.38
C VAL A 249 2.93 -22.00 -11.34
N GLY A 250 1.83 -22.51 -11.86
CA GLY A 250 1.52 -23.94 -11.90
C GLY A 250 1.85 -24.56 -13.26
N LEU A 251 2.33 -25.79 -13.23
CA LEU A 251 2.21 -26.74 -14.33
C LEU A 251 0.89 -27.49 -14.12
N ILE A 252 -0.09 -27.19 -14.97
CA ILE A 252 -1.46 -27.71 -14.86
C ILE A 252 -1.61 -28.89 -15.81
N GLU A 253 -2.06 -30.04 -15.30
CA GLU A 253 -2.48 -31.18 -16.11
C GLU A 253 -3.97 -31.04 -16.44
N LEU A 254 -4.27 -30.89 -17.73
CA LEU A 254 -5.64 -30.77 -18.22
C LEU A 254 -6.33 -32.14 -18.24
N ALA A 255 -7.65 -32.17 -18.22
CA ALA A 255 -8.43 -33.40 -18.31
C ALA A 255 -8.11 -34.22 -19.58
N GLU A 256 -7.67 -33.56 -20.65
CA GLU A 256 -7.25 -34.20 -21.91
C GLU A 256 -5.84 -34.85 -21.83
N GLY A 257 -5.15 -34.75 -20.69
CA GLY A 257 -3.87 -35.42 -20.41
C GLY A 257 -2.61 -34.66 -20.85
N VAL A 258 -2.76 -33.46 -21.44
CA VAL A 258 -1.62 -32.56 -21.74
C VAL A 258 -1.39 -31.58 -20.60
N ARG A 259 -0.20 -30.98 -20.53
CA ARG A 259 0.16 -30.02 -19.47
C ARG A 259 0.44 -28.63 -20.01
N ILE A 260 0.03 -27.61 -19.27
CA ILE A 260 0.23 -26.19 -19.59
C ILE A 260 0.81 -25.45 -18.39
N VAL A 261 1.77 -24.54 -18.63
CA VAL A 261 2.27 -23.63 -17.60
C VAL A 261 1.38 -22.39 -17.55
N SER A 262 0.87 -22.04 -16.38
CA SER A 262 0.02 -20.87 -16.19
C SER A 262 -0.03 -20.40 -14.73
N ASN A 263 -0.53 -19.18 -14.49
CA ASN A 263 -0.76 -18.69 -13.13
C ASN A 263 -1.94 -19.42 -12.48
N VAL A 264 -1.78 -19.73 -11.18
CA VAL A 264 -2.87 -20.20 -10.33
C VAL A 264 -3.43 -19.00 -9.56
N ILE A 265 -4.72 -18.72 -9.73
CA ILE A 265 -5.39 -17.54 -9.17
C ILE A 265 -6.57 -17.93 -8.28
N GLY A 266 -7.12 -16.95 -7.55
CA GLY A 266 -8.28 -17.13 -6.68
C GLY A 266 -7.98 -17.81 -5.35
N VAL A 267 -6.71 -18.03 -5.03
CA VAL A 267 -6.22 -18.58 -3.76
C VAL A 267 -4.86 -17.95 -3.43
N PRO A 268 -4.53 -17.71 -2.15
CA PRO A 268 -3.18 -17.27 -1.76
C PRO A 268 -2.08 -18.23 -2.24
N TYR A 269 -0.90 -17.70 -2.58
CA TYR A 269 0.20 -18.47 -3.16
C TYR A 269 0.66 -19.63 -2.25
N ASP A 270 0.57 -19.46 -0.94
CA ASP A 270 1.00 -20.42 0.10
C ASP A 270 0.01 -21.55 0.33
N LYS A 271 -1.18 -21.44 -0.27
CA LYS A 271 -2.24 -22.45 -0.24
C LYS A 271 -2.33 -23.27 -1.52
N VAL A 272 -1.61 -22.91 -2.58
CA VAL A 272 -1.50 -23.77 -3.78
C VAL A 272 -0.84 -25.11 -3.38
N ARG A 273 -1.40 -26.22 -3.87
CA ARG A 273 -0.93 -27.58 -3.57
C ARG A 273 -0.99 -28.45 -4.83
N ILE A 274 -0.11 -29.43 -4.91
CA ILE A 274 -0.17 -30.49 -5.93
C ILE A 274 -1.48 -31.26 -5.77
N GLY A 275 -2.13 -31.58 -6.88
CA GLY A 275 -3.43 -32.24 -6.94
C GLY A 275 -4.64 -31.31 -6.80
N MET A 276 -4.43 -30.01 -6.51
CA MET A 276 -5.52 -29.04 -6.38
C MET A 276 -6.32 -28.92 -7.70
N PRO A 277 -7.66 -29.06 -7.67
CA PRO A 277 -8.48 -28.87 -8.85
C PRO A 277 -8.54 -27.39 -9.23
N VAL A 278 -8.39 -27.11 -10.52
CA VAL A 278 -8.41 -25.76 -11.08
C VAL A 278 -9.28 -25.70 -12.33
N ARG A 279 -9.81 -24.52 -12.65
CA ARG A 279 -10.55 -24.27 -13.88
C ARG A 279 -9.99 -23.11 -14.67
N LEU A 280 -9.97 -23.29 -15.98
CA LEU A 280 -9.55 -22.28 -16.96
C LEU A 280 -10.41 -21.02 -16.85
N ARG A 281 -9.72 -19.88 -16.91
CA ARG A 281 -10.26 -18.54 -17.07
C ARG A 281 -9.39 -17.78 -18.07
N PHE A 282 -9.98 -16.81 -18.74
CA PHE A 282 -9.26 -15.88 -19.60
C PHE A 282 -9.23 -14.53 -18.90
N GLU A 283 -8.05 -14.04 -18.55
CA GLU A 283 -7.89 -12.72 -17.96
C GLU A 283 -7.30 -11.74 -18.96
N ARG A 284 -7.95 -10.58 -19.02
CA ARG A 284 -7.51 -9.44 -19.83
C ARG A 284 -6.63 -8.54 -18.98
N TYR A 285 -5.40 -8.31 -19.44
CA TYR A 285 -4.42 -7.47 -18.75
C TYR A 285 -4.33 -6.06 -19.35
N ASP A 286 -4.66 -5.91 -20.63
CA ASP A 286 -4.82 -4.64 -21.34
C ASP A 286 -5.74 -4.83 -22.57
N GLU A 287 -5.88 -3.81 -23.43
CA GLU A 287 -6.77 -3.86 -24.61
C GLU A 287 -6.42 -4.99 -25.59
N GLU A 288 -5.16 -5.43 -25.62
CA GLU A 288 -4.63 -6.36 -26.60
C GLU A 288 -4.17 -7.71 -25.98
N LEU A 289 -3.99 -7.79 -24.65
CA LEU A 289 -3.49 -8.99 -23.98
C LEU A 289 -4.58 -9.72 -23.20
N VAL A 290 -4.89 -10.93 -23.66
CA VAL A 290 -5.64 -11.94 -22.92
C VAL A 290 -4.75 -13.16 -22.69
N LEU A 291 -4.74 -13.70 -21.47
CA LEU A 291 -3.99 -14.91 -21.13
C LEU A 291 -4.90 -15.96 -20.47
N PRO A 292 -4.70 -17.26 -20.78
CA PRO A 292 -5.35 -18.34 -20.06
C PRO A 292 -4.70 -18.49 -18.68
N VAL A 293 -5.50 -18.37 -17.63
CA VAL A 293 -5.12 -18.57 -16.22
C VAL A 293 -6.00 -19.64 -15.59
N PHE A 294 -5.54 -20.23 -14.49
CA PHE A 294 -6.26 -21.31 -13.82
C PHE A 294 -6.69 -20.87 -12.42
N ARG A 295 -8.00 -20.81 -12.19
CA ARG A 295 -8.55 -20.46 -10.88
C ARG A 295 -8.73 -21.72 -10.04
N ALA A 296 -8.25 -21.69 -8.80
CA ALA A 296 -8.54 -22.76 -7.84
C ALA A 296 -10.05 -22.92 -7.65
N GLY A 297 -10.55 -24.15 -7.74
CA GLY A 297 -11.91 -24.47 -7.35
C GLY A 297 -12.04 -24.23 -5.84
N ALA A 298 -13.14 -23.60 -5.40
CA ALA A 298 -13.43 -23.51 -3.97
C ALA A 298 -13.40 -24.94 -3.40
N GLU A 299 -12.53 -25.19 -2.43
CA GLU A 299 -12.61 -26.41 -1.64
C GLU A 299 -14.03 -26.45 -1.07
N GLY A 300 -14.80 -27.47 -1.45
CA GLY A 300 -16.06 -27.77 -0.79
C GLY A 300 -15.74 -28.05 0.66
N GLY A 301 -15.91 -27.04 1.51
CA GLY A 301 -15.89 -27.18 2.96
C GLY A 301 -17.06 -28.07 3.35
N GLY A 302 -16.75 -29.35 3.58
CA GLY A 302 -17.54 -30.24 4.42
C GLY A 302 -17.15 -30.08 5.88
#